data_AF-A0A974Z6Y8-F1
#
_entry.id   AF-A0A974Z6Y8-F1
#
_cell.length_a   1.000
_cell.length_b   1.000
_cell.length_c   1.000
_cell.angle_alpha   90.00
_cell.angle_beta   90.00
_cell.angle_gamma   90.00
#
_symmetry.space_group_name_H-M   'P 1'
#
loop_
_entity.id
_entity.type
_entity.pdbx_description
1 polymer ?
#
loop_
_entity_poly.entity_id
_entity_poly.type
_entity_poly.pdbx_seq_one_letter_code
_entity_poly.pdbx_strand_id
1 'polypeptide(L)'
;MEIDATPIGLNARSTPGTYSGAFDAVRARFAAASGLAAGHFSFNTKQGQCPTCKGLGSLDLDVQYLPDITVDCPACHGARFTGETLAVRVDGLTIADVLELTVADALGRYAGVPAIARPLRPIADVGLGYLRLGEPTPALSGGESQRLRIAARLRSSQRDVLYVLDEPSTGLHPVDIGTLVGVFDRLLDDGATILVIDHDLDLLAAADHVIDLGPAGGPGGGRIVAQGTPDEVATDPASVTGPYLRGSRASS
;
A
#
# COMPACT_ATOMS: atom_id res chain seq x y z
N MET A 1 7.05 -4.95 15.50
CA MET A 1 7.58 -4.21 14.34
C MET A 1 6.74 -2.97 14.19
N GLU A 2 7.37 -1.81 14.08
CA GLU A 2 6.66 -0.54 13.94
C GLU A 2 6.33 -0.29 12.47
N ILE A 3 5.04 -0.08 12.16
CA ILE A 3 4.59 0.36 10.84
C ILE A 3 3.97 1.74 11.01
N ASP A 4 4.70 2.77 10.61
CA ASP A 4 4.24 4.15 10.61
C ASP A 4 3.68 4.57 9.24
N ALA A 5 3.04 5.74 9.22
CA ALA A 5 2.56 6.41 8.00
C ALA A 5 3.68 7.13 7.22
N THR A 6 4.96 6.91 7.55
CA THR A 6 6.07 7.51 6.80
C THR A 6 5.97 7.06 5.34
N PRO A 7 6.20 7.93 4.35
CA PRO A 7 6.07 7.56 2.94
C PRO A 7 6.86 6.30 2.57
N ILE A 8 6.30 5.38 1.78
CA ILE A 8 7.11 4.30 1.20
C ILE A 8 8.05 4.90 0.17
N GLY A 9 9.35 4.82 0.46
CA GLY A 9 10.42 4.98 -0.51
C GLY A 9 10.44 6.38 -1.11
N LEU A 10 11.41 7.21 -0.71
CA LEU A 10 11.70 8.51 -1.31
C LEU A 10 12.09 8.45 -2.81
N ASN A 11 12.03 7.27 -3.42
CA ASN A 11 12.49 7.01 -4.78
C ASN A 11 11.30 6.74 -5.70
N ALA A 12 11.06 7.66 -6.64
CA ALA A 12 10.04 7.55 -7.68
C ALA A 12 10.17 6.32 -8.61
N ARG A 13 11.27 5.55 -8.49
CA ARG A 13 11.47 4.27 -9.18
C ARG A 13 10.84 3.07 -8.46
N SER A 14 10.41 3.24 -7.22
CA SER A 14 9.61 2.24 -6.51
C SER A 14 8.15 2.38 -6.92
N THR A 15 7.52 1.28 -7.31
CA THR A 15 6.11 1.20 -7.71
C THR A 15 5.47 -0.05 -7.10
N PRO A 16 4.13 -0.18 -7.04
CA PRO A 16 3.48 -1.43 -6.60
C PRO A 16 3.98 -2.67 -7.35
N GLY A 17 4.23 -2.55 -8.66
CA GLY A 17 4.78 -3.63 -9.47
C GLY A 17 6.22 -4.04 -9.10
N THR A 18 7.11 -3.08 -8.81
CA THR A 18 8.48 -3.40 -8.38
C THR A 18 8.54 -3.82 -6.91
N TYR A 19 7.74 -3.19 -6.06
CA TYR A 19 7.68 -3.44 -4.62
C TYR A 19 7.10 -4.83 -4.32
N SER A 20 6.13 -5.28 -5.12
CA SER A 20 5.65 -6.66 -5.07
C SER A 20 6.67 -7.69 -5.57
N GLY A 21 7.60 -7.30 -6.44
CA GLY A 21 8.45 -8.21 -7.21
C GLY A 21 7.76 -8.82 -8.43
N ALA A 22 6.48 -8.52 -8.67
CA ALA A 22 5.74 -9.03 -9.84
C ALA A 22 6.35 -8.53 -11.16
N PHE A 23 6.92 -7.33 -11.15
CA PHE A 23 7.50 -6.73 -12.35
C PHE A 23 8.69 -7.52 -12.89
N ASP A 24 9.42 -8.27 -12.06
CA ASP A 24 10.54 -9.11 -12.53
C ASP A 24 10.06 -10.24 -13.43
N ALA A 25 8.94 -10.87 -13.08
CA ALA A 25 8.29 -11.89 -13.90
C ALA A 25 7.72 -11.31 -15.20
N VAL A 26 7.18 -10.08 -15.15
CA VAL A 26 6.75 -9.34 -16.36
C VAL A 26 7.95 -9.12 -17.30
N ARG A 27 9.07 -8.59 -16.79
CA ARG A 27 10.28 -8.36 -17.58
C ARG A 27 10.82 -9.63 -18.22
N ALA A 28 10.84 -10.73 -17.47
CA ALA A 28 11.27 -12.03 -17.98
C ALA A 28 10.38 -12.52 -19.14
N ARG A 29 9.07 -12.29 -19.07
CA ARG A 29 8.12 -12.65 -20.13
C ARG A 29 8.37 -11.86 -21.42
N PHE A 30 8.60 -10.55 -21.31
CA PHE A 30 8.94 -9.70 -22.46
C PHE A 30 10.30 -10.06 -23.08
N ALA A 31 11.30 -10.37 -22.25
CA ALA A 31 12.59 -10.86 -22.70
C ALA A 31 12.47 -12.16 -23.51
N ALA A 32 11.72 -13.13 -22.99
CA ALA A 32 11.49 -14.40 -23.67
C ALA A 32 10.77 -14.25 -25.02
N ALA A 33 9.83 -13.30 -25.14
CA ALA A 33 9.07 -13.08 -26.37
C ALA A 33 9.85 -12.33 -27.47
N SER A 34 10.84 -11.51 -27.09
CA SER A 34 11.59 -10.65 -28.02
C SER A 34 13.01 -11.15 -28.33
N GLY A 35 13.57 -11.99 -27.48
CA GLY A 35 15.00 -12.36 -27.53
C GLY A 35 15.94 -11.28 -26.95
N LEU A 36 15.41 -10.13 -26.51
CA LEU A 36 16.20 -9.10 -25.82
C LEU A 36 16.45 -9.49 -24.35
N ALA A 37 17.52 -8.97 -23.76
CA ALA A 37 17.78 -9.17 -22.34
C ALA A 37 16.72 -8.49 -21.46
N ALA A 38 16.39 -9.09 -20.30
CA ALA A 38 15.41 -8.55 -19.34
C ALA A 38 15.76 -7.14 -18.79
N GLY A 39 17.00 -6.68 -19.00
CA GLY A 39 17.42 -5.31 -18.73
C GLY A 39 16.76 -4.28 -19.64
N HIS A 40 16.52 -4.59 -20.92
CA HIS A 40 15.76 -3.70 -21.83
C HIS A 40 14.35 -3.40 -21.31
N PHE A 41 13.78 -4.32 -20.54
CA PHE A 41 12.45 -4.18 -19.96
C PHE A 41 12.46 -3.55 -18.56
N SER A 42 13.60 -3.02 -18.10
CA SER A 42 13.72 -2.34 -16.82
C SER A 42 13.98 -0.84 -17.01
N PHE A 43 13.07 -0.01 -16.49
CA PHE A 43 13.22 1.44 -16.44
C PHE A 43 14.33 1.88 -15.46
N ASN A 44 14.95 0.94 -14.74
CA ASN A 44 16.09 1.21 -13.86
C ASN A 44 17.45 1.03 -14.55
N THR A 45 17.48 0.47 -15.76
CA THR A 45 18.74 0.20 -16.47
C THR A 45 18.89 1.07 -17.70
N LYS A 46 20.14 1.40 -18.05
CA LYS A 46 20.45 2.20 -19.24
C LYS A 46 20.07 1.51 -20.57
N GLN A 47 19.82 0.20 -20.55
CA GLN A 47 19.47 -0.57 -21.75
C GLN A 47 18.06 -0.26 -22.23
N GLY A 48 17.12 -0.08 -21.28
CA GLY A 48 15.70 0.11 -21.55
C GLY A 48 15.15 1.48 -21.24
N GLN A 49 15.73 2.18 -20.25
CA GLN A 49 15.17 3.43 -19.74
C GLN A 49 15.24 4.55 -20.79
N CYS A 50 14.22 5.42 -20.81
CA CYS A 50 14.26 6.66 -21.55
C CYS A 50 15.49 7.49 -21.10
N PRO A 51 16.38 7.92 -22.02
CA PRO A 51 17.60 8.63 -21.65
C PRO A 51 17.33 10.03 -21.08
N THR A 52 16.21 10.65 -21.47
CA THR A 52 15.83 12.01 -21.06
C THR A 52 15.42 12.07 -19.60
N CYS A 53 14.42 11.28 -19.19
CA CYS A 53 13.94 11.22 -17.80
C CYS A 53 14.64 10.15 -16.96
N LYS A 54 15.63 9.44 -17.51
CA LYS A 54 16.34 8.33 -16.85
C LYS A 54 15.37 7.30 -16.25
N GLY A 55 14.29 7.00 -16.98
CA GLY A 55 13.29 6.00 -16.58
C GLY A 55 12.26 6.45 -15.54
N LEU A 56 12.24 7.71 -15.12
CA LEU A 56 11.22 8.22 -14.19
C LEU A 56 9.86 8.41 -14.87
N GLY A 57 9.86 8.74 -16.17
CA GLY A 57 8.65 9.10 -16.92
C GLY A 57 8.27 10.57 -16.80
N SER A 58 8.75 11.24 -15.77
CA SER A 58 8.57 12.67 -15.51
C SER A 58 9.90 13.42 -15.37
N LEU A 59 9.83 14.75 -15.33
CA LEU A 59 10.92 15.66 -15.03
C LEU A 59 10.44 16.66 -13.97
N ASP A 60 11.27 16.90 -12.96
CA ASP A 60 11.01 17.94 -11.96
C ASP A 60 11.62 19.25 -12.44
N LEU A 61 10.78 20.28 -12.53
CA LEU A 61 11.17 21.63 -12.92
C LEU A 61 11.30 22.48 -11.66
N ASP A 62 12.53 22.85 -11.34
CA ASP A 62 12.83 23.84 -10.31
C ASP A 62 12.56 25.23 -10.89
N VAL A 63 11.41 25.80 -10.51
CA VAL A 63 11.03 27.17 -10.83
C VAL A 63 11.16 27.99 -9.56
N GLN A 64 12.08 28.95 -9.59
CA GLN A 64 12.40 29.77 -8.43
C GLN A 64 11.13 30.37 -7.79
N TYR A 65 10.96 30.16 -6.49
CA TYR A 65 9.84 30.63 -5.67
C TYR A 65 8.48 29.94 -5.89
N LEU A 66 8.43 28.88 -6.70
CA LEU A 66 7.27 28.01 -6.82
C LEU A 66 7.58 26.64 -6.20
N PRO A 67 6.54 25.91 -5.72
CA PRO A 67 6.71 24.50 -5.41
C PRO A 67 7.14 23.72 -6.66
N ASP A 68 7.88 22.63 -6.45
CA ASP A 68 8.38 21.79 -7.54
C ASP A 68 7.24 21.36 -8.47
N ILE A 69 7.41 21.60 -9.77
CA ILE A 69 6.44 21.20 -10.78
C ILE A 69 6.97 19.97 -11.48
N THR A 70 6.29 18.85 -11.30
CA THR A 70 6.56 17.62 -12.04
C THR A 70 5.77 17.61 -13.34
N VAL A 71 6.45 17.46 -14.48
CA VAL A 71 5.84 17.34 -15.81
C VAL A 71 6.16 16.00 -16.46
N ASP A 72 5.27 15.52 -17.32
CA ASP A 72 5.56 14.33 -18.12
C ASP A 72 6.77 14.56 -19.02
N CYS A 73 7.62 13.54 -19.14
CA CYS A 73 8.80 13.61 -19.99
C CYS A 73 8.38 13.78 -21.45
N PRO A 74 8.83 14.83 -22.16
CA PRO A 74 8.40 15.09 -23.55
C PRO A 74 8.94 14.06 -24.54
N ALA A 75 9.94 13.25 -24.16
CA ALA A 75 10.54 12.25 -25.04
C ALA A 75 9.82 10.89 -25.01
N CYS A 76 9.28 10.50 -23.85
CA CYS A 76 8.59 9.22 -23.69
C CYS A 76 7.12 9.35 -23.27
N HIS A 77 6.64 10.56 -23.02
CA HIS A 77 5.26 10.85 -22.59
C HIS A 77 4.81 9.97 -21.42
N GLY A 78 5.61 9.93 -20.34
CA GLY A 78 5.32 9.09 -19.18
C GLY A 78 5.73 7.62 -19.31
N ALA A 79 5.96 7.09 -20.52
CA ALA A 79 6.16 5.66 -20.74
C ALA A 79 7.46 5.06 -20.16
N ARG A 80 8.41 5.87 -19.67
CA ARG A 80 9.69 5.46 -19.02
C ARG A 80 10.71 4.72 -19.88
N PHE A 81 10.37 4.25 -21.07
CA PHE A 81 11.22 3.39 -21.89
C PHE A 81 11.67 4.03 -23.21
N THR A 82 12.67 3.43 -23.85
CA THR A 82 13.08 3.73 -25.23
C THR A 82 12.07 3.20 -26.25
N GLY A 83 12.06 3.78 -27.46
CA GLY A 83 11.20 3.33 -28.56
C GLY A 83 11.44 1.87 -28.96
N GLU A 84 12.69 1.39 -28.90
CA GLU A 84 13.02 -0.02 -29.14
C GLU A 84 12.32 -0.95 -28.16
N THR A 85 12.33 -0.60 -26.87
CA THR A 85 11.64 -1.37 -25.83
C THR A 85 10.12 -1.35 -26.03
N LEU A 86 9.56 -0.19 -26.40
CA LEU A 86 8.14 0.00 -26.65
C LEU A 86 7.64 -0.66 -27.94
N ALA A 87 8.54 -1.03 -28.86
CA ALA A 87 8.19 -1.78 -30.06
C ALA A 87 7.79 -3.23 -29.75
N VAL A 88 8.24 -3.78 -28.62
CA VAL A 88 7.93 -5.16 -28.21
C VAL A 88 6.55 -5.21 -27.57
N ARG A 89 5.71 -6.11 -28.08
CA ARG A 89 4.37 -6.39 -27.54
C ARG A 89 4.23 -7.84 -27.10
N VAL A 90 3.66 -8.04 -25.93
CA VAL A 90 3.27 -9.35 -25.40
C VAL A 90 1.78 -9.32 -25.12
N ASP A 91 1.05 -10.29 -25.68
CA ASP A 91 -0.41 -10.39 -25.56
C ASP A 91 -1.13 -9.09 -25.99
N GLY A 92 -0.55 -8.35 -26.95
CA GLY A 92 -1.08 -7.08 -27.46
C GLY A 92 -0.65 -5.82 -26.70
N LEU A 93 0.03 -5.95 -25.56
CA LEU A 93 0.46 -4.82 -24.71
C LEU A 93 1.96 -4.58 -24.80
N THR A 94 2.37 -3.32 -24.78
CA THR A 94 3.76 -2.92 -24.50
C THR A 94 4.04 -3.05 -23.00
N ILE A 95 5.31 -2.97 -22.59
CA ILE A 95 5.64 -3.01 -21.17
C ILE A 95 5.15 -1.75 -20.41
N ALA A 96 5.05 -0.61 -21.09
CA ALA A 96 4.45 0.59 -20.51
C ALA A 96 2.95 0.39 -20.28
N ASP A 97 2.23 -0.22 -21.24
CA ASP A 97 0.81 -0.52 -21.06
C ASP A 97 0.56 -1.45 -19.86
N VAL A 98 1.48 -2.38 -19.58
CA VAL A 98 1.40 -3.24 -18.38
C VAL A 98 1.55 -2.43 -17.09
N LEU A 99 2.42 -1.42 -17.07
CA LEU A 99 2.57 -0.53 -15.91
C LEU A 99 1.32 0.33 -15.66
N GLU A 100 0.51 0.58 -16.68
CA GLU A 100 -0.76 1.32 -16.57
C GLU A 100 -1.93 0.46 -16.06
N LEU A 101 -1.78 -0.87 -16.03
CA LEU A 101 -2.81 -1.75 -15.47
C LEU A 101 -2.95 -1.51 -13.96
N THR A 102 -4.20 -1.52 -13.49
CA THR A 102 -4.46 -1.64 -12.05
C THR A 102 -4.01 -3.01 -11.54
N VAL A 103 -3.74 -3.13 -10.24
CA VAL A 103 -3.44 -4.42 -9.61
C VAL A 103 -4.56 -5.42 -9.87
N ALA A 104 -5.83 -5.00 -9.82
CA ALA A 104 -6.98 -5.84 -10.10
C ALA A 104 -7.01 -6.33 -11.56
N ASP A 105 -6.79 -5.44 -12.53
CA ASP A 105 -6.74 -5.80 -13.96
C ASP A 105 -5.57 -6.74 -14.26
N ALA A 106 -4.42 -6.49 -13.65
CA ALA A 106 -3.25 -7.35 -13.77
C ALA A 106 -3.52 -8.76 -13.19
N LEU A 107 -4.20 -8.86 -12.04
CA LEU A 107 -4.61 -10.15 -11.47
C LEU A 107 -5.57 -10.92 -12.38
N GLY A 108 -6.55 -10.25 -12.98
CA GLY A 108 -7.47 -10.86 -13.95
C GLY A 108 -6.75 -11.35 -15.20
N ARG A 109 -5.89 -10.50 -15.77
CA ARG A 109 -5.14 -10.79 -17.00
C ARG A 109 -4.09 -11.90 -16.81
N TYR A 110 -3.38 -11.88 -15.70
CA TYR A 110 -2.28 -12.81 -15.41
C TYR A 110 -2.68 -13.95 -14.48
N ALA A 111 -3.98 -14.28 -14.38
CA ALA A 111 -4.48 -15.37 -13.54
C ALA A 111 -3.79 -16.73 -13.84
N GLY A 112 -3.45 -16.99 -15.11
CA GLY A 112 -2.71 -18.18 -15.55
C GLY A 112 -1.19 -18.10 -15.38
N VAL A 113 -0.66 -17.01 -14.82
CA VAL A 113 0.79 -16.78 -14.63
C VAL A 113 1.09 -16.55 -13.14
N PRO A 114 1.27 -17.62 -12.34
CA PRO A 114 1.41 -17.51 -10.89
C PRO A 114 2.57 -16.63 -10.44
N ALA A 115 3.65 -16.55 -11.23
CA ALA A 115 4.81 -15.70 -10.95
C ALA A 115 4.48 -14.19 -10.95
N ILE A 116 3.41 -13.77 -11.63
CA ILE A 116 2.93 -12.38 -11.65
C ILE A 116 1.74 -12.23 -10.69
N ALA A 117 0.79 -13.17 -10.69
CA ALA A 117 -0.42 -13.03 -9.89
C ALA A 117 -0.19 -13.19 -8.38
N ARG A 118 0.65 -14.14 -7.95
CA ARG A 118 0.86 -14.39 -6.51
C ARG A 118 1.47 -13.18 -5.78
N PRO A 119 2.49 -12.49 -6.31
CA PRO A 119 3.05 -11.33 -5.62
C PRO A 119 2.12 -10.12 -5.58
N LEU A 120 1.16 -10.01 -6.52
CA LEU A 120 0.16 -8.94 -6.58
C LEU A 120 -1.05 -9.18 -5.69
N ARG A 121 -1.39 -10.45 -5.42
CA ARG A 121 -2.58 -10.80 -4.63
C ARG A 121 -2.62 -10.10 -3.26
N PRO A 122 -1.54 -10.09 -2.46
CA PRO A 122 -1.53 -9.37 -1.18
C PRO A 122 -1.84 -7.88 -1.29
N ILE A 123 -1.48 -7.23 -2.41
CA ILE A 123 -1.75 -5.81 -2.61
C ILE A 123 -3.27 -5.60 -2.85
N ALA A 124 -3.89 -6.45 -3.66
CA ALA A 124 -5.35 -6.39 -3.83
C ALA A 124 -6.10 -6.75 -2.55
N ASP A 125 -5.59 -7.73 -1.81
CA ASP A 125 -6.15 -8.19 -0.54
C ASP A 125 -6.22 -7.07 0.50
N VAL A 126 -5.26 -6.14 0.49
CA VAL A 126 -5.28 -4.94 1.35
C VAL A 126 -6.08 -3.76 0.80
N GLY A 127 -6.92 -3.98 -0.21
CA GLY A 127 -7.78 -2.95 -0.80
C GLY A 127 -7.08 -2.06 -1.80
N LEU A 128 -5.81 -2.32 -2.14
CA LEU A 128 -5.04 -1.52 -3.10
C LEU A 128 -5.15 -2.06 -4.54
N GLY A 129 -6.28 -2.69 -4.86
CA GLY A 129 -6.55 -3.26 -6.18
C GLY A 129 -6.61 -2.19 -7.30
N TYR A 130 -6.94 -0.95 -6.95
CA TYR A 130 -7.10 0.17 -7.89
C TYR A 130 -5.77 0.83 -8.27
N LEU A 131 -4.70 0.64 -7.49
CA LEU A 131 -3.40 1.24 -7.78
C LEU A 131 -2.84 0.72 -9.09
N ARG A 132 -2.17 1.57 -9.86
CA ARG A 132 -1.48 1.14 -11.08
C ARG A 132 -0.15 0.48 -10.74
N LEU A 133 0.25 -0.53 -11.51
CA LEU A 133 1.52 -1.22 -11.29
C LEU A 133 2.74 -0.29 -11.39
N GLY A 134 2.67 0.75 -12.21
CA GLY A 134 3.71 1.74 -12.45
C GLY A 134 3.62 3.00 -11.58
N GLU A 135 2.60 3.12 -10.73
CA GLU A 135 2.39 4.31 -9.90
C GLU A 135 3.60 4.55 -8.98
N PRO A 136 4.22 5.75 -9.01
CA PRO A 136 5.34 6.04 -8.12
C PRO A 136 4.91 5.97 -6.66
N THR A 137 5.63 5.22 -5.81
CA THR A 137 5.29 5.12 -4.39
C THR A 137 5.28 6.45 -3.63
N PRO A 138 6.08 7.50 -3.99
CA PRO A 138 5.95 8.82 -3.36
C PRO A 138 4.62 9.51 -3.61
N ALA A 139 3.86 9.13 -4.64
CA ALA A 139 2.55 9.71 -4.94
C ALA A 139 1.42 9.07 -4.13
N LEU A 140 1.70 7.97 -3.42
CA LEU A 140 0.72 7.29 -2.59
C LEU A 140 0.44 8.10 -1.31
N SER A 141 -0.82 8.13 -0.90
CA SER A 141 -1.22 8.63 0.41
C SER A 141 -0.55 7.84 1.55
N GLY A 142 -0.55 8.42 2.76
CA GLY A 142 -0.03 7.75 3.96
C GLY A 142 -0.68 6.39 4.19
N GLY A 143 -2.01 6.31 4.09
CA GLY A 143 -2.76 5.05 4.25
C GLY A 143 -2.51 4.03 3.13
N GLU A 144 -2.29 4.46 1.89
CA GLU A 144 -1.87 3.55 0.80
C GLU A 144 -0.45 3.02 1.03
N SER A 145 0.46 3.90 1.42
CA SER A 145 1.83 3.51 1.80
C SER A 145 1.82 2.50 2.94
N GLN A 146 1.05 2.73 3.99
CA GLN A 146 0.95 1.79 5.10
C GLN A 146 0.39 0.43 4.68
N ARG A 147 -0.73 0.41 3.95
CA ARG A 147 -1.35 -0.83 3.44
C ARG A 147 -0.41 -1.60 2.51
N LEU A 148 0.35 -0.90 1.64
CA LEU A 148 1.33 -1.55 0.76
C LEU A 148 2.49 -2.19 1.54
N ARG A 149 2.93 -1.60 2.66
CA ARG A 149 3.92 -2.22 3.58
C ARG A 149 3.38 -3.50 4.20
N ILE A 150 2.12 -3.47 4.66
CA ILE A 150 1.45 -4.65 5.21
C ILE A 150 1.36 -5.76 4.15
N ALA A 151 0.95 -5.43 2.93
CA ALA A 151 0.86 -6.38 1.81
C ALA A 151 2.19 -7.10 1.50
N ALA A 152 3.32 -6.39 1.58
CA ALA A 152 4.63 -7.02 1.37
C ALA A 152 4.98 -8.05 2.45
N ARG A 153 4.39 -7.95 3.64
CA ARG A 153 4.62 -8.85 4.77
C ARG A 153 3.69 -10.04 4.82
N LEU A 154 2.51 -9.95 4.22
CA LEU A 154 1.57 -11.08 4.05
C LEU A 154 2.19 -12.29 3.32
N ARG A 155 3.35 -12.14 2.67
CA ARG A 155 4.07 -13.23 2.00
C ARG A 155 4.88 -14.14 2.92
N SER A 156 5.12 -13.73 4.18
CA SER A 156 5.83 -14.54 5.17
C SER A 156 4.86 -15.15 6.18
N SER A 157 5.31 -16.16 6.94
CA SER A 157 4.53 -16.65 8.08
C SER A 157 4.32 -15.51 9.09
N GLN A 158 3.10 -15.43 9.62
CA GLN A 158 2.73 -14.41 10.61
C GLN A 158 2.80 -14.90 12.05
N ARG A 159 3.10 -16.19 12.26
CA ARG A 159 3.25 -16.75 13.61
C ARG A 159 4.32 -16.01 14.39
N ASP A 160 3.98 -15.65 15.62
CA ASP A 160 4.85 -14.94 16.57
C ASP A 160 5.28 -13.54 16.09
N VAL A 161 4.53 -12.92 15.18
CA VAL A 161 4.77 -11.55 14.71
C VAL A 161 3.83 -10.57 15.41
N LEU A 162 4.40 -9.59 16.11
CA LEU A 162 3.67 -8.43 16.65
C LEU A 162 3.77 -7.23 15.69
N TYR A 163 2.62 -6.80 15.17
CA TYR A 163 2.44 -5.54 14.47
C TYR A 163 2.05 -4.45 15.45
N VAL A 164 2.75 -3.31 15.40
CA VAL A 164 2.39 -2.09 16.13
C VAL A 164 2.11 -1.01 15.10
N LEU A 165 0.87 -0.55 15.03
CA LEU A 165 0.41 0.48 14.09
C LEU A 165 -0.05 1.71 14.86
N ASP A 166 0.47 2.86 14.46
CA ASP A 166 0.10 4.16 15.02
C ASP A 166 -0.84 4.88 14.05
N GLU A 167 -2.07 5.13 14.50
CA GLU A 167 -3.20 5.72 13.79
C GLU A 167 -3.38 5.24 12.33
N PRO A 168 -3.56 3.93 12.10
CA PRO A 168 -3.74 3.39 10.75
C PRO A 168 -5.05 3.84 10.07
N SER A 169 -6.02 4.37 10.81
CA SER A 169 -7.25 4.95 10.26
C SER A 169 -7.03 6.35 9.66
N THR A 170 -5.94 7.04 9.99
CA THR A 170 -5.78 8.46 9.68
C THR A 170 -5.79 8.72 8.17
N GLY A 171 -6.74 9.56 7.75
CA GLY A 171 -6.93 9.94 6.35
C GLY A 171 -7.68 8.91 5.50
N LEU A 172 -8.17 7.81 6.10
CA LEU A 172 -9.04 6.86 5.41
C LEU A 172 -10.49 7.37 5.39
N HIS A 173 -11.19 7.08 4.28
CA HIS A 173 -12.63 7.27 4.23
C HIS A 173 -13.31 6.21 5.11
N PRO A 174 -14.48 6.47 5.74
CA PRO A 174 -15.15 5.48 6.61
C PRO A 174 -15.38 4.11 5.97
N VAL A 175 -15.67 4.07 4.66
CA VAL A 175 -15.83 2.82 3.89
C VAL A 175 -14.53 2.00 3.82
N ASP A 176 -13.37 2.65 3.89
CA ASP A 176 -12.06 1.98 3.82
C ASP A 176 -11.62 1.40 5.16
N ILE A 177 -12.23 1.80 6.28
CA ILE A 177 -11.96 1.22 7.61
C ILE A 177 -12.31 -0.27 7.62
N GLY A 178 -13.46 -0.65 7.06
CA GLY A 178 -13.83 -2.07 6.95
C GLY A 178 -12.85 -2.88 6.09
N THR A 179 -12.25 -2.25 5.08
CA THR A 179 -11.20 -2.88 4.28
C THR A 179 -9.93 -3.10 5.10
N LEU A 180 -9.54 -2.12 5.91
CA LEU A 180 -8.40 -2.23 6.83
C LEU A 180 -8.63 -3.33 7.89
N VAL A 181 -9.82 -3.39 8.50
CA VAL A 181 -10.20 -4.46 9.44
C VAL A 181 -10.07 -5.82 8.77
N GLY A 182 -10.57 -6.00 7.54
CA GLY A 182 -10.42 -7.26 6.81
C GLY A 182 -8.96 -7.65 6.50
N VAL A 183 -8.03 -6.69 6.49
CA VAL A 183 -6.58 -6.98 6.43
C VAL A 183 -6.06 -7.49 7.76
N PHE A 184 -6.47 -6.86 8.85
CA PHE A 184 -6.09 -7.26 10.20
C PHE A 184 -6.59 -8.66 10.52
N ASP A 185 -7.84 -8.99 10.17
CA ASP A 185 -8.41 -10.33 10.34
C ASP A 185 -7.55 -11.41 9.70
N ARG A 186 -7.09 -11.19 8.46
CA ARG A 186 -6.22 -12.15 7.76
C ARG A 186 -4.86 -12.32 8.42
N LEU A 187 -4.28 -11.24 8.92
CA LEU A 187 -3.02 -11.30 9.66
C LEU A 187 -3.20 -12.10 10.96
N LEU A 188 -4.30 -11.87 11.68
CA LEU A 188 -4.65 -12.59 12.90
C LEU A 188 -4.89 -14.08 12.61
N ASP A 189 -5.62 -14.42 11.55
CA ASP A 189 -5.87 -15.79 11.08
C ASP A 189 -4.56 -16.56 10.79
N ASP A 190 -3.56 -15.86 10.26
CA ASP A 190 -2.23 -16.42 9.97
C ASP A 190 -1.32 -16.50 11.22
N GLY A 191 -1.79 -16.04 12.39
CA GLY A 191 -1.14 -16.16 13.69
C GLY A 191 -0.38 -14.91 14.16
N ALA A 192 -0.65 -13.73 13.57
CA ALA A 192 -0.10 -12.47 14.05
C ALA A 192 -0.74 -12.03 15.37
N THR A 193 -0.11 -11.06 16.03
CA THR A 193 -0.75 -10.19 17.02
C THR A 193 -0.67 -8.76 16.52
N ILE A 194 -1.75 -8.00 16.71
CA ILE A 194 -1.86 -6.63 16.23
C ILE A 194 -2.16 -5.72 17.42
N LEU A 195 -1.32 -4.71 17.62
CA LEU A 195 -1.53 -3.60 18.55
C LEU A 195 -1.75 -2.34 17.70
N VAL A 196 -2.89 -1.70 17.89
CA VAL A 196 -3.27 -0.47 17.19
C VAL A 196 -3.46 0.64 18.21
N ILE A 197 -2.93 1.82 17.89
CA ILE A 197 -3.22 3.07 18.57
C ILE A 197 -4.13 3.86 17.62
N ASP A 198 -5.37 4.12 18.02
CA ASP A 198 -6.33 4.83 17.16
C ASP A 198 -7.42 5.51 17.99
N HIS A 199 -8.17 6.40 17.35
CA HIS A 199 -9.33 7.08 17.91
C HIS A 199 -10.61 6.86 17.07
N ASP A 200 -10.51 6.14 15.95
CA ASP A 200 -11.64 5.76 15.11
C ASP A 200 -12.52 4.70 15.80
N LEU A 201 -13.80 5.02 15.95
CA LEU A 201 -14.73 4.20 16.73
C LEU A 201 -15.07 2.88 16.02
N ASP A 202 -15.08 2.85 14.69
CA ASP A 202 -15.41 1.65 13.93
C ASP A 202 -14.26 0.64 14.03
N LEU A 203 -13.02 1.14 14.02
CA LEU A 203 -11.84 0.31 14.27
C LEU A 203 -11.79 -0.21 15.71
N LEU A 204 -12.04 0.66 16.70
CA LEU A 204 -12.09 0.25 18.12
C LEU A 204 -13.21 -0.77 18.38
N ALA A 205 -14.35 -0.64 17.69
CA ALA A 205 -15.47 -1.57 17.82
C ALA A 205 -15.17 -2.97 17.23
N ALA A 206 -14.24 -3.06 16.29
CA ALA A 206 -13.81 -4.32 15.67
C ALA A 206 -12.73 -5.07 16.47
N ALA A 207 -12.14 -4.45 17.50
CA ALA A 207 -11.06 -5.05 18.28
C ALA A 207 -11.55 -6.17 19.20
N ASP A 208 -10.71 -7.20 19.40
CA ASP A 208 -10.95 -8.24 20.42
C ASP A 208 -10.78 -7.72 21.85
N HIS A 209 -9.89 -6.73 22.02
CA HIS A 209 -9.54 -6.14 23.30
C HIS A 209 -9.15 -4.68 23.15
N VAL A 210 -9.63 -3.83 24.06
CA VAL A 210 -9.37 -2.39 24.11
C VAL A 210 -8.75 -2.04 25.45
N ILE A 211 -7.71 -1.21 25.43
CA ILE A 211 -7.09 -0.61 26.62
C ILE A 211 -7.31 0.90 26.53
N ASP A 212 -8.19 1.43 27.37
CA ASP A 212 -8.51 2.86 27.40
C ASP A 212 -7.58 3.59 28.37
N LEU A 213 -6.93 4.65 27.88
CA LEU A 213 -5.98 5.45 28.63
C LEU A 213 -6.55 6.83 28.93
N GLY A 214 -6.38 7.31 30.16
CA GLY A 214 -6.88 8.61 30.56
C GLY A 214 -6.67 8.89 32.05
N PRO A 215 -7.62 9.57 32.73
CA PRO A 215 -8.89 10.12 32.21
C PRO A 215 -8.74 11.44 31.42
N ALA A 216 -7.55 12.03 31.41
CA ALA A 216 -7.25 13.23 30.64
C ALA A 216 -5.90 13.08 29.90
N GLY A 217 -5.55 14.05 29.05
CA GLY A 217 -4.21 14.14 28.48
C GLY A 217 -3.18 14.74 29.45
N GLY A 218 -1.89 14.60 29.12
CA GLY A 218 -0.80 15.23 29.85
C GLY A 218 -0.68 14.76 31.32
N PRO A 219 -0.41 15.66 32.29
CA PRO A 219 -0.25 15.28 33.70
C PRO A 219 -1.48 14.64 34.35
N GLY A 220 -2.66 14.82 33.77
CA GLY A 220 -3.91 14.20 34.23
C GLY A 220 -4.17 12.82 33.65
N GLY A 221 -3.26 12.28 32.84
CA GLY A 221 -3.39 11.00 32.14
C GLY A 221 -2.46 9.91 32.61
N GLY A 222 -2.20 8.96 31.71
CA GLY A 222 -1.21 7.89 31.91
C GLY A 222 -1.69 6.72 32.78
N ARG A 223 -3.00 6.58 32.97
CA ARG A 223 -3.61 5.47 33.70
C ARG A 223 -4.51 4.67 32.78
N ILE A 224 -4.56 3.36 32.98
CA ILE A 224 -5.60 2.51 32.40
C ILE A 224 -6.89 2.84 33.14
N VAL A 225 -7.86 3.41 32.43
CA VAL A 225 -9.16 3.77 32.99
C VAL A 225 -10.19 2.66 32.82
N ALA A 226 -10.10 1.91 31.72
CA ALA A 226 -10.88 0.72 31.43
C ALA A 226 -10.07 -0.22 30.53
N GLN A 227 -10.35 -1.52 30.61
CA GLN A 227 -9.79 -2.53 29.71
C GLN A 227 -10.74 -3.73 29.60
N GLY A 228 -10.78 -4.37 28.44
CA GLY A 228 -11.69 -5.48 28.19
C GLY A 228 -12.07 -5.57 26.72
N THR A 229 -13.15 -6.29 26.45
CA THR A 229 -13.80 -6.24 25.13
C THR A 229 -14.37 -4.84 24.87
N PRO A 230 -14.62 -4.46 23.60
CA PRO A 230 -15.29 -3.21 23.27
C PRO A 230 -16.60 -3.00 24.06
N ASP A 231 -17.39 -4.06 24.27
CA ASP A 231 -18.66 -3.97 25.01
C ASP A 231 -18.45 -3.71 26.51
N GLU A 232 -17.41 -4.31 27.11
CA GLU A 232 -17.05 -4.04 28.51
C GLU A 232 -16.62 -2.58 28.68
N VAL A 233 -15.71 -2.09 27.84
CA VAL A 233 -15.25 -0.69 27.85
C VAL A 233 -16.40 0.29 27.57
N ALA A 234 -17.30 -0.06 26.66
CA ALA A 234 -18.49 0.73 26.34
C ALA A 234 -19.39 1.00 27.57
N THR A 235 -19.46 0.03 28.49
CA THR A 235 -20.31 0.12 29.71
C THR A 235 -19.58 0.65 30.94
N ASP A 236 -18.25 0.79 30.89
CA ASP A 236 -17.45 1.27 32.03
C ASP A 236 -17.68 2.79 32.25
N PRO A 237 -18.18 3.21 33.44
CA PRO A 237 -18.40 4.61 33.74
C PRO A 237 -17.11 5.45 33.88
N ALA A 238 -15.95 4.81 34.08
CA ALA A 238 -14.66 5.48 34.15
C ALA A 238 -14.03 5.75 32.77
N SER A 239 -14.52 5.06 31.72
CA SER A 239 -14.02 5.23 30.36
C SER A 239 -14.56 6.51 29.72
N VAL A 240 -13.65 7.33 29.19
CA VAL A 240 -14.02 8.50 28.38
C VAL A 240 -14.45 8.07 26.97
N THR A 241 -13.87 6.96 26.48
CA THR A 241 -14.15 6.37 25.17
C THR A 241 -15.50 5.64 25.14
N GLY A 242 -15.90 5.01 26.25
CA GLY A 242 -17.05 4.12 26.35
C GLY A 242 -18.40 4.71 25.87
N PRO A 243 -18.76 5.96 26.22
CA PRO A 243 -19.98 6.61 25.72
C PRO A 243 -20.05 6.72 24.19
N TYR A 244 -18.92 6.94 23.53
CA TYR A 244 -18.85 7.09 22.07
C TYR A 244 -18.88 5.73 21.37
N LEU A 245 -18.24 4.72 21.96
CA LEU A 245 -18.22 3.35 21.44
C LEU A 245 -19.64 2.73 21.44
N ARG A 246 -20.47 3.06 22.43
CA ARG A 246 -21.90 2.70 22.45
C ARG A 246 -22.69 3.30 21.28
N GLY A 247 -22.34 4.51 20.85
CA GLY A 247 -23.04 5.23 19.78
C GLY A 247 -22.75 4.70 18.37
N SER A 248 -21.50 4.32 18.10
CA SER A 248 -21.09 3.72 16.80
C SER A 248 -21.77 2.37 16.57
N ARG A 249 -21.77 1.48 17.58
CA ARG A 249 -22.38 0.13 17.50
C ARG A 249 -23.91 0.13 17.32
N ALA A 250 -24.59 1.24 17.58
CA ALA A 250 -26.05 1.36 17.37
C ALA A 250 -26.42 1.72 15.91
N SER A 251 -25.44 2.09 15.07
CA SER A 251 -25.63 2.48 13.67
C SER A 251 -25.08 1.46 12.66
N SER A 252 -24.54 0.33 13.13
CA SER A 252 -24.01 -0.79 12.34
C SER A 252 -25.06 -1.87 12.08
#